data_AF-A0A523VVB4-F1
#
_entry.id   AF-A0A523VVB4-F1
#
_cell.length_a   1.000
_cell.length_b   1.000
_cell.length_c   1.000
_cell.angle_alpha   90.00
_cell.angle_beta   90.00
_cell.angle_gamma   90.00
#
_symmetry.space_group_name_H-M   'P 1'
#
loop_
_entity.id
_entity.type
_entity.pdbx_description
1 polymer ?
#
loop_
_entity_poly.entity_id
_entity_poly.type
_entity_poly.pdbx_seq_one_letter_code
_entity_poly.pdbx_strand_id
1 'polypeptide(L)' 'MSKKLIETLFQEERVFPPPESFRSSAHIQSDRVYEEAKRDSEGFWASAAEGLHWFRRWNKVLEWTP' A
#
# COMPACT_ATOMS: atom_id res chain seq x y z
N MET A 1 19.01 35.18 -2.79
CA MET A 1 18.11 34.79 -1.67
C MET A 1 17.11 33.69 -2.03
N SER A 2 16.72 33.49 -3.31
CA SER A 2 15.77 32.44 -3.72
C SER A 2 16.35 31.02 -3.76
N LYS A 3 17.60 30.85 -4.22
CA LYS A 3 18.23 29.54 -4.42
C LYS A 3 18.35 28.69 -3.14
N LYS A 4 18.67 29.33 -2.02
CA LYS A 4 18.83 28.68 -0.71
C LYS A 4 17.49 28.14 -0.16
N LEU A 5 16.38 28.81 -0.46
CA LEU A 5 15.05 28.39 -0.02
C LEU A 5 14.61 27.09 -0.73
N ILE A 6 14.94 26.97 -2.02
CA ILE A 6 14.67 25.77 -2.83
C ILE A 6 15.54 24.59 -2.36
N GLU A 7 16.82 24.85 -2.05
CA GLU A 7 17.72 23.83 -1.49
C GLU A 7 17.26 23.32 -0.12
N THR A 8 16.70 24.20 0.75
CA THR A 8 16.14 23.81 2.05
C THR A 8 14.90 22.92 1.92
N LEU A 9 14.00 23.21 0.99
CA LEU A 9 12.84 22.35 0.71
C LEU A 9 13.26 20.96 0.20
N PHE A 10 14.42 20.86 -0.47
CA PHE A 10 14.94 19.61 -1.01
C PHE A 10 15.58 18.71 0.06
N GLN A 11 15.85 19.22 1.26
CA GLN A 11 16.42 18.48 2.41
C GLN A 11 15.42 18.26 3.55
N GLU A 12 14.12 18.45 3.30
CA GLU A 12 13.10 18.35 4.34
C GLU A 12 12.80 16.88 4.70
N GLU A 13 13.54 16.32 5.66
CA GLU A 13 13.37 14.95 6.19
C GLU A 13 12.26 14.83 7.26
N ARG A 14 11.41 15.85 7.41
CA ARG A 14 10.38 15.85 8.46
C ARG A 14 9.32 14.79 8.18
N VAL A 15 9.20 13.85 9.11
CA VAL A 15 8.12 12.86 9.13
C VAL A 15 6.99 13.37 10.01
N PHE A 16 5.77 13.36 9.48
CA PHE A 16 4.56 13.71 10.21
C PHE A 16 3.71 12.45 10.39
N PRO A 17 3.81 11.77 11.55
CA PRO A 17 3.00 10.58 11.79
C PRO A 17 1.51 10.94 11.86
N PRO A 18 0.62 10.05 11.38
CA PRO A 18 -0.81 10.26 11.55
C PRO A 18 -1.19 10.26 13.05
N PRO A 19 -2.25 11.01 13.45
CA PRO A 19 -2.74 10.99 14.83
C PRO A 19 -3.13 9.59 15.30
N GLU A 20 -3.01 9.33 16.60
CA GLU A 20 -3.28 7.99 17.17
C GLU A 20 -4.73 7.53 16.95
N SER A 21 -5.69 8.46 17.05
CA SER A 21 -7.10 8.18 16.78
C SER A 21 -7.32 7.67 15.35
N PHE A 22 -6.59 8.23 14.37
CA PHE A 22 -6.66 7.80 12.98
C PHE A 22 -6.04 6.41 12.80
N ARG A 23 -4.87 6.17 13.41
CA ARG A 23 -4.19 4.86 13.37
C ARG A 23 -5.04 3.75 13.96
N SER A 24 -5.75 4.04 15.06
CA SER A 24 -6.64 3.09 15.73
C SER A 24 -7.86 2.70 14.88
N SER A 25 -8.32 3.56 13.98
CA SER A 25 -9.46 3.29 13.08
C SER A 25 -9.04 2.84 11.67
N ALA A 26 -7.75 2.76 11.37
CA ALA A 26 -7.27 2.40 10.04
C ALA A 26 -7.58 0.93 9.73
N HIS A 27 -8.01 0.65 8.49
CA HIS A 27 -8.23 -0.74 8.04
C HIS A 27 -6.95 -1.58 8.08
N ILE A 28 -5.80 -0.93 7.90
CA ILE A 28 -4.48 -1.55 7.98
C ILE A 28 -3.69 -0.80 9.04
N GLN A 29 -3.27 -1.51 10.08
CA GLN A 29 -2.60 -0.94 11.26
C GLN A 29 -1.14 -1.38 11.38
N SER A 30 -0.68 -2.26 10.48
CA SER A 30 0.63 -2.89 10.55
C SER A 30 1.19 -3.17 9.16
N ASP A 31 2.50 -3.06 9.04
CA ASP A 31 3.26 -3.36 7.81
C ASP A 31 3.25 -4.85 7.43
N ARG A 32 2.66 -5.72 8.28
CA ARG A 32 2.47 -7.15 8.00
C ARG A 32 1.77 -7.41 6.67
N VAL A 33 0.90 -6.50 6.22
CA VAL A 33 0.23 -6.59 4.92
C VAL A 33 1.23 -6.78 3.76
N TYR A 34 2.39 -6.13 3.85
CA TYR A 34 3.42 -6.24 2.81
C TYR A 34 4.16 -7.57 2.88
N GLU A 35 4.43 -8.07 4.09
CA GLU A 35 5.07 -9.37 4.27
C GLU A 35 4.15 -10.52 3.85
N GLU A 36 2.86 -10.41 4.11
CA GLU A 36 1.84 -11.34 3.61
C GLU A 36 1.78 -11.32 2.08
N ALA A 37 1.72 -10.14 1.47
CA ALA A 37 1.71 -9.98 0.02
C ALA A 37 2.99 -10.49 -0.65
N LYS A 38 4.16 -10.35 -0.01
CA LYS A 38 5.42 -10.91 -0.52
C LYS A 38 5.47 -12.44 -0.40
N ARG A 39 4.92 -12.99 0.69
CA ARG A 39 4.94 -14.43 0.95
C ARG A 39 4.06 -15.21 -0.03
N ASP A 40 2.87 -14.68 -0.34
CA ASP A 40 1.94 -15.27 -1.29
C ASP A 40 1.17 -14.18 -2.04
N SER A 41 1.79 -13.67 -3.12
CA SER A 41 1.22 -12.56 -3.89
C SER A 41 -0.07 -12.94 -4.60
N GLU A 42 -0.16 -14.15 -5.15
CA GLU A 42 -1.39 -14.60 -5.82
C GLU A 42 -2.51 -14.83 -4.80
N GLY A 43 -2.25 -15.49 -3.67
CA GLY A 43 -3.26 -15.66 -2.62
C GLY A 43 -3.74 -14.33 -2.04
N PHE A 44 -2.81 -13.38 -1.82
CA PHE A 44 -3.14 -12.03 -1.35
C PHE A 44 -4.11 -11.31 -2.29
N TRP A 45 -3.80 -11.28 -3.60
CA TRP A 45 -4.65 -10.61 -4.58
C TRP A 45 -5.96 -11.37 -4.85
N ALA A 46 -5.94 -12.70 -4.82
CA ALA A 46 -7.16 -13.50 -4.92
C ALA A 46 -8.12 -13.21 -3.78
N SER A 47 -7.62 -13.13 -2.53
CA SER A 47 -8.43 -12.81 -1.36
C SER A 47 -9.06 -11.42 -1.45
N ALA A 48 -8.34 -10.43 -1.98
CA ALA A 48 -8.89 -9.10 -2.22
C ALA A 48 -9.98 -9.13 -3.30
N ALA A 49 -9.75 -9.87 -4.39
CA ALA A 49 -10.68 -9.98 -5.51
C ALA A 49 -12.01 -10.67 -5.15
N GLU A 50 -12.02 -11.59 -4.18
CA GLU A 50 -13.25 -12.23 -3.67
C GLU A 50 -14.24 -11.23 -3.04
N GLY A 51 -13.78 -10.04 -2.63
CA GLY A 51 -14.65 -8.97 -2.11
C GLY A 51 -15.51 -8.27 -3.17
N LEU A 52 -15.30 -8.54 -4.46
CA LEU A 52 -16.02 -7.93 -5.57
C LEU A 52 -17.17 -8.84 -6.05
N HIS A 53 -18.18 -8.23 -6.67
CA HIS A 53 -19.23 -9.01 -7.33
C HIS A 53 -18.78 -9.46 -8.72
N TRP A 54 -18.74 -10.77 -8.93
CA TRP A 54 -18.33 -11.37 -10.20
C TRP A 54 -19.49 -12.06 -10.90
N PHE A 55 -19.74 -11.67 -12.15
CA PHE A 55 -20.62 -12.43 -13.05
C PHE A 55 -19.98 -13.78 -13.43
N ARG A 56 -18.65 -13.82 -13.52
CA ARG A 56 -17.85 -15.04 -13.69
C ARG A 56 -16.50 -14.85 -13.00
N ARG A 57 -16.07 -15.81 -12.19
CA ARG A 57 -14.75 -15.77 -11.54
C ARG A 57 -13.61 -16.01 -12.53
N TRP A 58 -12.42 -15.51 -12.17
CA TRP A 58 -11.18 -15.74 -12.89
C TRP A 58 -10.69 -17.19 -12.72
N ASN A 59 -9.89 -17.67 -13.66
CA ASN A 59 -9.26 -19.00 -13.58
C ASN A 59 -7.78 -18.93 -13.15
N LYS A 60 -7.15 -17.77 -13.29
CA LYS A 60 -5.74 -17.51 -12.98
C LYS A 60 -5.65 -16.14 -12.34
N VAL A 61 -4.90 -16.02 -11.23
CA VAL A 61 -4.82 -14.77 -10.47
C VAL A 61 -3.86 -13.79 -11.14
N LEU A 62 -2.67 -14.28 -11.52
CA LEU A 62 -1.66 -13.49 -12.19
C LEU A 62 -1.17 -14.22 -13.44
N GLU A 63 -1.18 -13.53 -14.57
CA GLU A 63 -0.51 -13.94 -15.80
C GLU A 63 0.32 -12.78 -16.30
N TRP A 64 1.64 -12.98 -16.37
CA TRP A 64 2.56 -11.95 -16.79
C TRP A 64 3.59 -12.52 -17.76
N THR A 65 3.79 -11.80 -18.86
CA THR A 65 4.86 -12.05 -19.83
C THR A 65 5.80 -10.85 -19.80
N PRO A 66 7.09 -11.06 -19.46
CA PRO A 66 8.08 -9.98 -19.39
C PRO A 66 8.37 -9.33 -20.74
#